data_AF-A0A954PK16-F1
#
_entry.id   AF-A0A954PK16-F1
#
_cell.length_a   1.000
_cell.length_b   1.000
_cell.length_c   1.000
_cell.angle_alpha   90.00
_cell.angle_beta   90.00
_cell.angle_gamma   90.00
#
_symmetry.space_group_name_H-M   'P 1'
#
loop_
_entity.id
_entity.type
_entity.pdbx_description
1 polymer ?
#
loop_
_entity_poly.entity_id
_entity_poly.type
_entity_poly.pdbx_seq_one_letter_code
_entity_poly.pdbx_strand_id
1 'polypeptide(L)' 'MSVLFIALPLALLLGGAALVACVLCIRGGQYDDLDTPAVRILIDEKPRQEIE' A
#
# COMPACT_ATOMS: atom_id res chain seq x y z
N MET A 1 18.64 -26.34 25.10
CA MET A 1 17.61 -26.07 24.07
C MET A 1 18.19 -25.09 23.07
N SER A 2 18.13 -25.42 21.77
CA SER A 2 18.69 -24.55 20.72
C SER A 2 17.77 -23.37 20.44
N VAL A 3 18.34 -22.17 20.28
CA VAL A 3 17.63 -20.95 19.88
C VAL A 3 16.86 -21.12 18.55
N LEU A 4 17.31 -22.04 17.70
CA LEU A 4 16.69 -22.35 16.42
C LEU A 4 15.22 -22.76 16.55
N PHE A 5 14.84 -23.43 17.64
CA PHE A 5 13.44 -23.84 17.86
C PHE A 5 12.47 -22.68 18.06
N ILE A 6 12.98 -21.49 18.40
CA ILE A 6 12.17 -20.27 18.55
C ILE A 6 12.37 -19.36 17.35
N ALA A 7 13.62 -19.18 16.92
CA ALA A 7 13.96 -18.27 15.83
C ALA A 7 13.36 -18.70 14.49
N LEU A 8 13.35 -20.01 14.18
CA LEU A 8 12.83 -20.51 12.91
C LEU A 8 11.31 -20.30 12.75
N PRO A 9 10.44 -20.73 13.68
CA PRO A 9 9.01 -20.47 13.54
C PRO A 9 8.67 -18.98 13.55
N LEU A 10 9.39 -18.17 14.35
CA LEU A 10 9.20 -16.73 14.37
C LEU A 10 9.54 -16.09 13.02
N ALA A 11 10.66 -16.48 12.41
CA ALA A 11 11.05 -16.00 11.08
C ALA A 11 10.02 -16.37 10.00
N LEU A 12 9.48 -17.59 10.04
CA LEU A 12 8.42 -18.03 9.12
C LEU A 12 7.12 -17.24 9.31
N LEU A 13 6.72 -16.99 10.56
CA LEU A 13 5.54 -16.17 10.86
C LEU A 13 5.71 -14.74 10.35
N LEU A 14 6.85 -14.10 10.63
CA LEU A 14 7.11 -12.73 10.19
C LEU A 14 7.19 -12.64 8.66
N GLY A 15 7.91 -13.56 8.01
CA GLY A 15 8.01 -13.61 6.55
C GLY A 15 6.66 -13.88 5.88
N GLY A 16 5.89 -14.82 6.41
CA GLY A 16 4.54 -15.13 5.93
C GLY A 16 3.58 -13.94 6.12
N ALA A 17 3.61 -13.28 7.27
CA ALA A 17 2.80 -12.10 7.53
C ALA A 17 3.14 -10.95 6.57
N ALA A 18 4.43 -10.69 6.33
CA ALA A 18 4.88 -9.68 5.38
C ALA A 18 4.43 -10.00 3.95
N LEU A 19 4.54 -11.26 3.53
CA LEU A 19 4.08 -11.70 2.21
C LEU A 19 2.57 -11.52 2.03
N VAL A 20 1.77 -11.95 3.02
CA VAL A 20 0.31 -11.79 2.99
C VAL A 20 -0.07 -10.31 2.95
N ALA A 21 0.53 -9.47 3.80
CA ALA A 21 0.28 -8.03 3.80
C ALA A 21 0.62 -7.39 2.44
N CYS A 22 1.76 -7.77 1.84
CA CYS A 22 2.15 -7.31 0.51
C CYS A 22 1.10 -7.69 -0.56
N VAL A 23 0.67 -8.94 -0.58
CA VAL A 23 -0.36 -9.42 -1.52
C VAL A 23 -1.69 -8.68 -1.31
N LEU A 24 -2.09 -8.40 -0.07
CA LEU A 24 -3.31 -7.64 0.22
C LEU A 24 -3.22 -6.20 -0.30
N CYS A 25 -2.08 -5.52 -0.14
CA CYS A 25 -1.86 -4.18 -0.69
C CYS A 25 -1.96 -4.15 -2.22
N ILE A 26 -1.33 -5.12 -2.90
CA ILE A 26 -1.39 -5.24 -4.36
C ILE A 26 -2.84 -5.48 -4.82
N ARG A 27 -3.54 -6.42 -4.18
CA ARG A 27 -4.94 -6.72 -4.52
C ARG A 27 -5.91 -5.58 -4.19
N GLY A 28 -5.58 -4.75 -3.21
CA GLY A 28 -6.36 -3.58 -2.81
C GLY A 28 -6.19 -2.37 -3.72
N GLY A 29 -5.37 -2.48 -4.78
CA GLY A 29 -5.14 -1.38 -5.72
C GLY A 29 -4.38 -0.19 -5.13
N GLN A 30 -3.70 -0.37 -3.99
CA GLN A 30 -2.92 0.69 -3.33
C GLN A 30 -1.78 1.23 -4.21
N TYR A 31 -1.35 0.45 -5.20
CA TYR A 31 -0.29 0.82 -6.15
C TYR A 31 -0.83 1.25 -7.52
N ASP A 32 -2.16 1.23 -7.71
CA ASP A 32 -2.79 1.57 -9.00
C ASP A 32 -2.89 3.09 -9.21
N ASP A 33 -2.78 3.89 -8.14
CA ASP A 33 -2.72 5.35 -8.23
C ASP A 33 -1.28 5.83 -8.50
N LEU A 34 -0.88 5.78 -9.76
CA LEU A 34 0.42 6.27 -10.25
C LEU A 34 0.41 7.76 -10.61
N ASP A 35 -0.78 8.38 -10.72
CA ASP A 35 -0.96 9.67 -11.39
C ASP A 35 -1.43 10.81 -10.47
N THR A 36 -2.11 10.53 -9.35
CA THR A 36 -3.03 11.53 -8.76
C THR A 36 -2.53 12.38 -7.57
N PRO A 37 -1.65 11.96 -6.63
CA PRO A 37 -1.46 12.75 -5.40
C PRO A 37 -0.69 14.07 -5.59
N ALA A 38 0.43 14.04 -6.33
CA ALA A 38 1.35 15.18 -6.42
C ALA A 38 0.87 16.25 -7.41
N VAL A 39 0.08 15.87 -8.42
CA VAL A 39 -0.35 16.78 -9.49
C VAL A 39 -1.67 17.47 -9.13
N ARG A 40 -2.51 16.83 -8.31
CA ARG A 40 -3.83 17.36 -7.90
C ARG A 40 -3.73 18.66 -7.09
N ILE A 41 -2.66 18.87 -6.32
CA ILE A 41 -2.43 20.15 -5.61
C ILE A 41 -2.02 21.29 -6.53
N LEU A 42 -1.49 20.97 -7.73
CA LEU A 42 -1.05 21.95 -8.72
C LEU A 42 -2.15 22.31 -9.72
N ILE A 43 -3.21 21.50 -9.81
CA ILE A 43 -4.36 21.77 -10.65
C ILE A 43 -5.41 22.51 -9.80
N ASP A 44 -5.41 23.84 -9.89
CA ASP A 44 -6.54 24.66 -9.43
C ASP A 44 -7.77 24.29 -10.29
N GLU A 45 -8.67 23.46 -9.75
CA GLU A 45 -10.01 23.25 -10.30
C GLU A 45 -10.75 24.60 -10.29
N LYS A 46 -10.62 25.35 -11.39
CA LYS A 46 -11.43 26.56 -11.59
C LYS A 46 -12.90 26.16 -11.48
N PRO A 47 -13.70 26.81 -10.61
CA PRO A 47 -15.12 26.55 -10.54
C PRO A 47 -15.70 26.69 -11.94
N ARG A 48 -16.33 25.63 -12.45
CA ARG A 48 -17.11 25.69 -13.68
C ARG A 48 -18.20 26.72 -13.42
N GLN A 49 -18.07 27.91 -13.99
CA GLN A 49 -19.19 28.83 -14.06
C GLN A 49 -20.21 28.16 -14.98
N GLU A 50 -21.25 27.59 -14.39
CA GLU A 50 -22.49 27.33 -15.10
C GLU A 50 -22.97 28.68 -15.61
N ILE A 51 -22.80 28.89 -16.90
CA ILE A 51 -23.46 29.96 -17.63
C ILE A 51 -24.87 29.43 -17.86
N GLU A 52 -25.79 29.85 -16.99
CA GLU A 52 -27.24 29.80 -17.24
C GLU A 52 -27.62 30.88 -18.26
#